data_AF-A0A523XBI0-F1
#
_entry.id   AF-A0A523XBI0-F1
#
_cell.length_a   1.000
_cell.length_b   1.000
_cell.length_c   1.000
_cell.angle_alpha   90.00
_cell.angle_beta   90.00
_cell.angle_gamma   90.00
#
_symmetry.space_group_name_H-M   'P 1'
#
loop_
_entity.id
_entity.type
_entity.pdbx_description
1 polymer ?
#
loop_
_entity_poly.entity_id
_entity_poly.type
_entity_poly.pdbx_seq_one_letter_code
_entity_poly.pdbx_strand_id
1 'polypeptide(L)'
;MSNPEEMLVQLINSINKLSTLVQNVNDAISKLSTQITQLETKMTGFSNVENQVSEVGLKLSEIPGIKDMIANLNTKIDGLGSIAVAAPAKSKGKAKKGSAPAVAVPAEPAPVEYTSPGIAEEDDGAGVSAEADAAFNAVSKKFKHITQMVSPTSSCGNISKMIEDLRDEVETHVGMSPMLYELNSWVQRVSKMPQADVLLPEVHSELIAKLDDWLTRVTKAIHLKYQD
;
A
#
# COMPACT_ATOMS: atom_id res chain seq x y z
N MET A 1 60.95 5.08 47.96
CA MET A 1 59.57 5.28 48.42
C MET A 1 59.15 6.67 47.94
N SER A 2 58.07 6.77 47.17
CA SER A 2 57.59 8.08 46.69
C SER A 2 57.17 8.96 47.86
N ASN A 3 57.43 10.27 47.77
CA ASN A 3 57.09 11.23 48.81
C ASN A 3 55.55 11.27 48.99
N PRO A 4 55.02 11.15 50.22
CA PRO A 4 53.58 11.26 50.49
C PRO A 4 52.91 12.49 49.88
N GLU A 5 53.62 13.62 49.81
CA GLU A 5 53.11 14.86 49.19
C GLU A 5 52.93 14.72 47.67
N GLU A 6 53.85 14.04 46.98
CA GLU A 6 53.74 13.80 45.53
C GLU A 6 52.55 12.87 45.20
N MET A 7 52.30 11.85 46.04
CA MET A 7 51.14 10.98 45.88
C MET A 7 49.83 11.76 46.07
N LEU A 8 49.80 12.69 47.02
CA LEU A 8 48.62 13.53 47.27
C LEU A 8 48.32 14.45 46.08
N VAL A 9 49.37 15.06 45.50
CA VAL A 9 49.26 15.88 44.29
C VAL A 9 48.77 15.06 43.08
N GLN A 10 49.28 13.84 42.89
CA GLN A 10 48.82 12.95 41.82
C GLN A 10 47.35 12.53 41.98
N LEU A 11 46.92 12.27 43.20
CA LEU A 11 45.53 11.93 43.50
C LEU A 11 44.60 13.11 43.20
N ILE A 12 44.96 14.32 43.65
CA ILE A 12 44.20 15.55 43.36
C ILE A 12 44.07 15.77 41.85
N ASN A 13 45.16 15.61 41.09
CA ASN A 13 45.13 15.75 39.63
C ASN A 13 44.23 14.71 38.97
N SER A 14 44.21 13.48 39.48
CA SER A 14 43.35 12.41 38.96
C SER A 14 41.87 12.69 39.26
N ILE A 15 41.56 13.15 40.46
CA ILE A 15 40.21 13.58 40.87
C ILE A 15 39.71 14.72 40.00
N ASN A 16 40.55 15.73 39.75
CA ASN A 16 40.18 16.86 38.90
C ASN A 16 39.89 16.42 37.46
N LYS A 17 40.72 15.53 36.89
CA LYS A 17 40.47 14.96 35.55
C LYS A 17 39.17 14.18 35.49
N LEU A 18 38.90 13.35 36.50
CA LEU A 18 37.64 12.60 36.61
C LEU A 18 36.44 13.54 36.73
N SER A 19 36.56 14.61 37.53
CA SER A 19 35.51 15.61 37.67
C SER A 19 35.19 16.28 36.34
N THR A 20 36.21 16.67 35.56
CA THR A 20 36.01 17.21 34.20
C THR A 20 35.35 16.20 33.26
N LEU A 21 35.78 14.94 33.28
CA LEU A 21 35.18 13.88 32.46
C LEU A 21 33.70 13.67 32.79
N VAL A 22 33.36 13.64 34.09
CA VAL A 22 31.97 13.52 34.55
C VAL A 22 31.14 14.70 34.06
N GLN A 23 31.68 15.93 34.14
CA GLN A 23 31.00 17.12 33.65
C GLN A 23 30.70 17.02 32.15
N ASN A 24 31.69 16.63 31.35
CA ASN A 24 31.55 16.47 29.90
C ASN A 24 30.51 15.40 29.52
N VAL A 25 30.47 14.29 30.26
CA VAL A 25 29.46 13.24 30.07
C VAL A 25 28.06 13.78 30.39
N ASN A 26 27.93 14.57 31.46
CA ASN A 26 26.65 15.16 31.86
C ASN A 26 26.12 16.14 30.80
N ASP A 27 27.00 16.93 30.20
CA ASP A 27 26.66 17.84 29.10
C ASP A 27 26.23 17.06 27.85
N ALA A 28 26.93 15.97 27.53
CA ALA A 28 26.56 15.10 26.41
C ALA A 28 25.19 14.44 26.61
N ILE A 29 24.90 13.96 27.83
CA ILE A 29 23.59 13.39 28.20
C ILE A 29 22.50 14.45 28.05
N SER A 30 22.71 15.67 28.52
CA SER A 30 21.74 16.77 28.39
C SER A 30 21.43 17.11 26.93
N LYS A 31 22.47 17.11 26.08
CA LYS A 31 22.31 17.34 24.63
C LYS A 31 21.54 16.20 23.96
N LEU A 32 21.85 14.95 24.29
CA LEU A 32 21.13 13.78 23.76
C LEU A 32 19.66 13.78 24.19
N SER A 33 19.38 14.10 25.46
CA SER A 33 18.02 14.23 25.98
C SER A 33 17.20 15.24 25.17
N THR A 34 17.79 16.40 24.90
CA THR A 34 17.16 17.43 24.04
C THR A 34 16.87 16.92 22.63
N GLN A 35 17.81 16.18 22.02
CA GLN A 35 17.63 15.60 20.70
C GLN A 35 16.52 14.53 20.67
N ILE A 36 16.40 13.72 21.71
CA ILE A 36 15.34 12.72 21.86
C ILE A 36 13.98 13.41 21.90
N THR A 37 13.79 14.44 22.74
CA THR A 37 12.52 15.18 22.81
C THR A 37 12.13 15.81 21.47
N GLN A 38 13.11 16.34 20.72
CA GLN A 38 12.86 16.87 19.37
C GLN A 38 12.43 15.77 18.39
N LEU A 39 13.01 14.57 18.47
CA LEU A 39 12.63 13.43 17.64
C LEU A 39 11.23 12.92 18.00
N GLU A 40 10.89 12.82 19.28
CA GLU A 40 9.55 12.44 19.74
C GLU A 40 8.48 13.40 19.21
N THR A 41 8.74 14.71 19.26
CA THR A 41 7.85 15.73 18.70
C THR A 41 7.67 15.58 17.19
N LYS A 42 8.72 15.20 16.45
CA LYS A 42 8.60 14.92 15.01
C LYS A 42 7.79 13.64 14.76
N MET A 43 7.98 12.61 15.59
CA MET A 43 7.31 11.32 15.47
C MET A 43 5.79 11.45 15.70
N THR A 44 5.37 12.25 16.68
CA THR A 44 3.93 12.55 16.88
C THR A 44 3.33 13.27 15.67
N GLY A 45 4.10 14.13 15.00
CA GLY A 45 3.72 14.72 13.72
C GLY A 45 3.46 13.69 12.61
N PHE A 46 4.25 12.60 12.55
CA PHE A 46 4.04 11.51 11.58
C PHE A 46 2.80 10.66 11.86
N SER A 47 2.45 10.40 13.13
CA SER A 47 1.19 9.71 13.46
C SER A 47 -0.04 10.46 12.97
N ASN A 48 0.02 11.80 12.93
CA ASN A 48 -1.07 12.60 12.36
C ASN A 48 -1.21 12.39 10.84
N VAL A 49 -0.11 12.13 10.13
CA VAL A 49 -0.13 11.82 8.69
C VAL A 49 -0.75 10.44 8.43
N GLU A 50 -0.48 9.43 9.26
CA GLU A 50 -1.08 8.10 9.13
C GLU A 50 -2.61 8.15 9.29
N ASN A 51 -3.11 8.98 10.23
CA ASN A 51 -4.54 9.22 10.39
C ASN A 51 -5.15 9.90 9.15
N GLN A 52 -4.46 10.90 8.58
CA GLN A 52 -4.92 11.57 7.36
C GLN A 52 -4.95 10.62 6.15
N VAL A 53 -3.94 9.76 5.99
CA VAL A 53 -3.90 8.75 4.93
C VAL A 53 -5.06 7.76 5.07
N SER A 54 -5.38 7.35 6.30
CA SER A 54 -6.51 6.48 6.57
C SER A 54 -7.85 7.14 6.21
N GLU A 55 -8.04 8.42 6.55
CA GLU A 55 -9.25 9.17 6.19
C GLU A 55 -9.40 9.33 4.66
N VAL A 56 -8.29 9.60 3.95
CA VAL A 56 -8.28 9.65 2.48
C VAL A 56 -8.63 8.29 1.87
N GLY A 57 -8.08 7.20 2.41
CA GLY A 57 -8.39 5.84 1.96
C GLY A 57 -9.87 5.48 2.11
N LEU A 58 -10.52 5.87 3.21
CA LEU A 58 -11.96 5.70 3.40
C LEU A 58 -12.75 6.47 2.35
N LYS A 59 -12.43 7.75 2.11
CA LYS A 59 -13.11 8.56 1.08
C LYS A 59 -12.93 8.00 -0.33
N LEU A 60 -11.74 7.48 -0.66
CA LEU A 60 -11.50 6.82 -1.95
C LEU A 60 -12.33 5.56 -2.13
N SER A 61 -12.58 4.79 -1.05
CA SER A 61 -13.42 3.60 -1.11
C SER A 61 -14.90 3.88 -1.36
N GLU A 62 -15.36 5.12 -1.20
CA GLU A 62 -16.74 5.54 -1.50
C GLU A 62 -16.95 5.84 -3.00
N ILE A 63 -15.87 6.08 -3.76
CA ILE A 63 -15.93 6.46 -5.19
C ILE A 63 -16.60 5.38 -6.06
N PRO A 64 -16.32 4.06 -5.91
CA PRO A 64 -17.01 3.01 -6.66
C PRO A 64 -18.53 3.01 -6.43
N GLY A 65 -18.99 3.19 -5.20
CA GLY A 65 -20.41 3.27 -4.89
C GLY A 65 -21.10 4.48 -5.53
N ILE A 66 -20.40 5.62 -5.59
CA ILE A 66 -20.87 6.81 -6.32
C ILE A 66 -20.94 6.54 -7.83
N LYS A 67 -19.94 5.85 -8.39
CA LYS A 67 -19.90 5.45 -9.81
C LYS A 67 -21.09 4.56 -10.16
N ASP A 68 -21.42 3.58 -9.32
CA ASP A 68 -22.58 2.70 -9.52
C ASP A 68 -23.91 3.46 -9.43
N MET A 69 -24.02 4.42 -8.50
CA MET A 69 -25.19 5.29 -8.41
C MET A 69 -25.36 6.15 -9.68
N ILE A 70 -24.26 6.71 -10.22
CA ILE A 70 -24.28 7.47 -11.46
C ILE A 70 -24.70 6.59 -12.65
N ALA A 71 -24.16 5.37 -12.74
CA ALA A 71 -24.53 4.42 -13.79
C ALA A 71 -26.03 4.08 -13.74
N ASN A 72 -26.57 3.82 -12.55
CA ASN A 72 -28.00 3.55 -12.34
C ASN A 72 -28.89 4.79 -12.62
N LEU A 73 -28.39 6.00 -12.37
CA LEU A 73 -29.12 7.22 -12.73
C LEU A 73 -29.12 7.42 -14.26
N ASN A 74 -27.99 7.18 -14.94
CA ASN A 74 -27.91 7.27 -16.39
C ASN A 74 -28.88 6.29 -17.08
N THR A 75 -28.94 5.04 -16.65
CA THR A 75 -29.90 4.06 -17.22
C THR A 75 -31.35 4.48 -17.02
N LYS A 76 -31.69 5.08 -15.88
CA LYS A 76 -33.02 5.66 -15.63
C LYS A 76 -33.32 6.86 -16.53
N ILE A 77 -32.34 7.73 -16.77
CA ILE A 77 -32.47 8.89 -17.66
C ILE A 77 -32.68 8.42 -19.11
N ASP A 78 -31.89 7.46 -19.58
CA ASP A 78 -32.02 6.87 -20.92
C ASP A 78 -33.39 6.20 -21.11
N GLY A 79 -33.88 5.51 -20.07
CA GLY A 79 -35.24 4.97 -20.03
C GLY A 79 -36.33 6.03 -20.13
N LEU A 80 -36.15 7.21 -19.52
CA LEU A 80 -37.09 8.32 -19.64
C LEU A 80 -37.03 8.99 -21.03
N GLY A 81 -35.84 9.12 -21.61
CA GLY A 81 -35.64 9.65 -22.96
C GLY A 81 -36.34 8.79 -24.02
N SER A 82 -36.24 7.47 -23.91
CA SER A 82 -36.91 6.53 -24.80
C SER A 82 -38.45 6.55 -24.65
N ILE A 83 -38.98 6.82 -23.45
CA ILE A 83 -40.43 7.02 -23.23
C ILE A 83 -40.91 8.37 -23.81
N ALA A 84 -40.10 9.42 -23.74
CA ALA A 84 -40.42 10.73 -24.30
C ALA A 84 -40.43 10.72 -25.86
N VAL A 85 -39.60 9.91 -26.50
CA VAL A 85 -39.58 9.71 -27.96
C VAL A 85 -40.72 8.78 -28.43
N ALA A 86 -41.24 7.93 -27.54
CA ALA A 86 -42.33 6.99 -27.84
C ALA A 86 -43.76 7.55 -27.60
N ALA A 87 -43.90 8.82 -27.20
CA ALA A 87 -45.22 9.44 -27.04
C ALA A 87 -45.93 9.63 -28.41
N PRO A 88 -47.15 9.09 -28.62
CA PRO A 88 -47.76 9.06 -29.94
C PRO A 88 -48.33 10.44 -30.31
N ALA A 89 -47.90 10.96 -31.45
CA ALA A 89 -48.56 12.05 -32.16
C ALA A 89 -49.98 11.61 -32.58
N LYS A 90 -50.98 11.85 -31.71
CA LYS A 90 -52.40 11.78 -32.09
C LYS A 90 -52.86 13.14 -32.61
N SER A 91 -52.67 13.39 -33.90
CA SER A 91 -53.42 14.42 -34.63
C SER A 91 -54.64 13.79 -35.32
N LYS A 92 -55.72 14.59 -35.35
CA LYS A 92 -57.12 14.26 -35.69
C LYS A 92 -57.33 13.97 -37.18
N GLY A 93 -58.37 13.17 -37.51
CA GLY A 93 -59.10 13.31 -38.79
C GLY A 93 -59.68 12.02 -39.39
N LYS A 94 -61.00 11.85 -39.32
CA LYS A 94 -61.77 10.81 -40.03
C LYS A 94 -62.04 11.23 -41.50
N ALA A 95 -61.97 10.24 -42.40
CA ALA A 95 -62.99 9.86 -43.41
C ALA A 95 -62.57 9.78 -44.92
N LYS A 96 -62.59 8.54 -45.41
CA LYS A 96 -63.30 7.99 -46.60
C LYS A 96 -62.71 8.06 -48.04
N LYS A 97 -62.47 6.83 -48.55
CA LYS A 97 -62.68 6.25 -49.91
C LYS A 97 -62.04 6.90 -51.15
N GLY A 98 -61.22 6.12 -51.86
CA GLY A 98 -60.91 6.29 -53.29
C GLY A 98 -59.95 5.21 -53.80
N SER A 99 -60.22 4.71 -55.01
CA SER A 99 -59.64 3.53 -55.68
C SER A 99 -58.14 3.57 -56.06
N ALA A 100 -57.58 2.39 -56.36
CA ALA A 100 -56.26 2.06 -56.94
C ALA A 100 -55.96 2.80 -58.29
N PRO A 101 -54.72 2.81 -58.87
CA PRO A 101 -53.82 1.66 -59.07
C PRO A 101 -52.29 1.89 -58.89
N ALA A 102 -51.55 0.80 -59.08
CA ALA A 102 -50.11 0.54 -58.96
C ALA A 102 -49.16 1.50 -59.71
N VAL A 103 -47.89 1.61 -59.27
CA VAL A 103 -46.66 1.58 -60.10
C VAL A 103 -45.39 1.40 -59.23
N ALA A 104 -44.52 0.50 -59.70
CA ALA A 104 -43.06 0.38 -59.57
C ALA A 104 -42.36 0.16 -58.20
N VAL A 105 -41.94 -1.10 -58.05
CA VAL A 105 -40.72 -1.57 -57.36
C VAL A 105 -39.46 -0.97 -58.02
N PRO A 106 -38.39 -0.72 -57.25
CA PRO A 106 -37.06 -1.14 -57.69
C PRO A 106 -36.44 -2.12 -56.69
N ALA A 107 -35.70 -3.06 -57.26
CA ALA A 107 -35.19 -4.28 -56.67
C ALA A 107 -33.91 -4.10 -55.84
N GLU A 108 -33.79 -4.95 -54.81
CA GLU A 108 -32.58 -5.60 -54.24
C GLU A 108 -31.41 -4.76 -53.66
N PRO A 109 -30.61 -5.31 -52.71
CA PRO A 109 -30.24 -6.73 -52.56
C PRO A 109 -30.57 -7.41 -51.21
N ALA A 110 -30.55 -8.74 -51.31
CA ALA A 110 -30.77 -9.76 -50.30
C ALA A 110 -29.94 -9.62 -49.01
N PRO A 111 -30.43 -10.20 -47.88
CA PRO A 111 -29.66 -10.31 -46.65
C PRO A 111 -28.49 -11.27 -46.85
N VAL A 112 -27.27 -10.77 -46.68
CA VAL A 112 -26.10 -11.63 -46.49
C VAL A 112 -26.29 -12.41 -45.19
N GLU A 113 -26.30 -13.73 -45.29
CA GLU A 113 -26.14 -14.63 -44.16
C GLU A 113 -24.90 -14.21 -43.37
N TYR A 114 -25.10 -13.70 -42.15
CA TYR A 114 -24.06 -13.70 -41.14
C TYR A 114 -24.25 -14.98 -40.33
N THR A 115 -23.55 -16.02 -40.75
CA THR A 115 -23.27 -17.18 -39.89
C THR A 115 -22.64 -16.66 -38.60
N SER A 116 -23.24 -17.00 -37.45
CA SER A 116 -22.69 -16.72 -36.12
C SER A 116 -21.19 -17.07 -36.07
N PRO A 117 -20.30 -16.10 -35.79
CA PRO A 117 -19.07 -16.44 -35.11
C PRO A 117 -19.48 -16.90 -33.72
N GLY A 118 -19.01 -18.08 -33.32
CA GLY A 118 -19.20 -18.60 -31.97
C GLY A 118 -18.91 -17.51 -30.96
N ILE A 119 -19.79 -17.40 -29.97
CA ILE A 119 -19.60 -16.57 -28.79
C ILE A 119 -18.27 -17.05 -28.20
N ALA A 120 -17.19 -16.32 -28.50
CA ALA A 120 -16.03 -16.36 -27.65
C ALA A 120 -16.58 -15.89 -26.31
N GLU A 121 -16.42 -16.74 -25.30
CA GLU A 121 -16.66 -16.37 -23.92
C GLU A 121 -15.80 -15.13 -23.67
N GLU A 122 -16.41 -13.94 -23.77
CA GLU A 122 -15.93 -12.75 -23.12
C GLU A 122 -16.13 -13.02 -21.63
N ASP A 123 -15.12 -13.67 -21.07
CA ASP A 123 -14.83 -13.75 -19.65
C ASP A 123 -14.64 -12.31 -19.14
N ASP A 124 -15.77 -11.63 -18.91
CA ASP A 124 -15.87 -10.39 -18.15
C ASP A 124 -15.61 -10.63 -16.65
N GLY A 125 -14.64 -11.49 -16.33
CA GLY A 125 -13.99 -11.55 -15.04
C GLY A 125 -12.87 -10.53 -15.05
N ALA A 126 -13.01 -9.47 -14.25
CA ALA A 126 -11.93 -8.53 -13.94
C ALA A 126 -10.75 -9.29 -13.31
N GLY A 127 -9.92 -9.88 -14.16
CA GLY A 127 -8.77 -10.68 -13.80
C GLY A 127 -7.65 -9.73 -13.39
N VAL A 128 -7.28 -9.80 -12.12
CA VAL A 128 -5.94 -9.41 -11.68
C VAL A 128 -4.95 -10.01 -12.69
N SER A 129 -4.15 -9.19 -13.38
CA SER A 129 -3.30 -9.70 -14.47
C SER A 129 -2.42 -10.85 -13.96
N ALA A 130 -2.10 -11.83 -14.81
CA ALA A 130 -1.22 -12.93 -14.42
C ALA A 130 0.14 -12.45 -13.86
N GLU A 131 0.57 -11.23 -14.23
CA GLU A 131 1.73 -10.57 -13.63
C GLU A 131 1.49 -10.11 -12.19
N ALA A 132 0.31 -9.61 -11.84
CA ALA A 132 -0.02 -9.28 -10.45
C ALA A 132 -0.09 -10.52 -9.56
N ASP A 133 -0.66 -11.62 -10.05
CA ASP A 133 -0.68 -12.89 -9.31
C ASP A 133 0.74 -13.43 -9.13
N ALA A 134 1.61 -13.32 -10.14
CA ALA A 134 3.01 -13.70 -10.02
C ALA A 134 3.76 -12.81 -9.01
N ALA A 135 3.57 -11.50 -9.07
CA ALA A 135 4.15 -10.54 -8.14
C ALA A 135 3.69 -10.77 -6.69
N PHE A 136 2.39 -10.97 -6.49
CA PHE A 136 1.82 -11.28 -5.17
C PHE A 136 2.38 -12.59 -4.64
N ASN A 137 2.41 -13.65 -5.45
CA ASN A 137 2.93 -14.94 -5.03
C ASN A 137 4.42 -14.87 -4.66
N ALA A 138 5.24 -14.13 -5.42
CA ALA A 138 6.65 -13.95 -5.12
C ALA A 138 6.86 -13.27 -3.76
N VAL A 139 6.21 -12.13 -3.54
CA VAL A 139 6.35 -11.36 -2.29
C VAL A 139 5.70 -12.09 -1.11
N SER A 140 4.50 -12.66 -1.27
CA SER A 140 3.80 -13.43 -0.23
C SER A 140 4.61 -14.65 0.22
N LYS A 141 5.30 -15.33 -0.70
CA LYS A 141 6.19 -16.44 -0.37
C LYS A 141 7.37 -15.98 0.50
N LYS A 142 7.96 -14.82 0.22
CA LYS A 142 9.03 -14.24 1.05
C LYS A 142 8.52 -13.86 2.44
N PHE A 143 7.38 -13.19 2.54
CA PHE A 143 6.75 -12.88 3.84
C PHE A 143 6.53 -14.14 4.68
N LYS A 144 5.86 -15.16 4.10
CA LYS A 144 5.61 -16.43 4.80
C LYS A 144 6.89 -17.12 5.23
N HIS A 145 7.91 -17.12 4.37
CA HIS A 145 9.20 -17.71 4.71
C HIS A 145 9.85 -17.01 5.91
N ILE A 146 9.81 -15.67 5.95
CA ILE A 146 10.36 -14.89 7.06
C ILE A 146 9.58 -15.15 8.33
N THR A 147 8.25 -15.11 8.29
CA THR A 147 7.40 -15.41 9.46
C THR A 147 7.65 -16.82 10.02
N GLN A 148 7.97 -17.79 9.17
CA GLN A 148 8.30 -19.16 9.59
C GLN A 148 9.72 -19.30 10.16
N MET A 149 10.67 -18.52 9.63
CA MET A 149 12.08 -18.60 10.00
C MET A 149 12.42 -17.71 11.18
N VAL A 150 11.70 -16.60 11.38
CA VAL A 150 11.84 -15.73 12.54
C VAL A 150 11.32 -16.48 13.75
N SER A 151 12.25 -17.03 14.51
CA SER A 151 12.01 -17.64 15.80
C SER A 151 12.57 -16.76 16.93
N PRO A 152 12.12 -16.94 18.19
CA PRO A 152 12.73 -16.30 19.35
C PRO A 152 14.18 -16.72 19.62
N THR A 153 14.77 -17.58 18.78
CA THR A 153 16.17 -18.03 18.86
C THR A 153 16.98 -17.60 17.64
N SER A 154 16.35 -16.90 16.70
CA SER A 154 17.00 -16.45 15.48
C SER A 154 17.93 -15.28 15.76
N SER A 155 19.14 -15.36 15.23
CA SER A 155 20.13 -14.28 15.34
C SER A 155 19.68 -13.03 14.60
N CYS A 156 19.91 -11.86 15.17
CA CYS A 156 19.62 -10.57 14.53
C CYS A 156 20.26 -10.44 13.14
N GLY A 157 21.45 -10.99 12.91
CA GLY A 157 22.11 -10.97 11.60
C GLY A 157 21.31 -11.65 10.49
N ASN A 158 20.82 -12.87 10.75
CA ASN A 158 19.98 -13.61 9.79
C ASN A 158 18.65 -12.89 9.53
N ILE A 159 18.05 -12.31 10.56
CA ILE A 159 16.77 -11.61 10.44
C ILE A 159 16.95 -10.31 9.64
N SER A 160 18.02 -9.56 9.88
CA SER A 160 18.35 -8.35 9.11
C SER A 160 18.43 -8.67 7.61
N LYS A 161 19.16 -9.73 7.25
CA LYS A 161 19.32 -10.16 5.86
C LYS A 161 18.00 -10.61 5.23
N MET A 162 17.17 -11.33 5.98
CA MET A 162 15.84 -11.74 5.53
C MET A 162 14.93 -10.54 5.23
N ILE A 163 14.95 -9.50 6.07
CA ILE A 163 14.17 -8.28 5.85
C ILE A 163 14.74 -7.47 4.68
N GLU A 164 16.06 -7.44 4.49
CA GLU A 164 16.70 -6.84 3.30
C GLU A 164 16.25 -7.52 2.01
N ASP A 165 16.32 -8.86 1.95
CA ASP A 165 15.88 -9.63 0.78
C ASP A 165 14.39 -9.37 0.48
N LEU A 166 13.56 -9.21 1.52
CA LEU A 166 12.15 -8.87 1.36
C LEU A 166 11.95 -7.45 0.80
N ARG A 167 12.72 -6.48 1.29
CA ARG A 167 12.66 -5.10 0.81
C ARG A 167 12.96 -5.04 -0.68
N ASP A 168 14.02 -5.70 -1.12
CA ASP A 168 14.47 -5.68 -2.52
C ASP A 168 13.43 -6.36 -3.44
N GLU A 169 12.78 -7.43 -2.96
CA GLU A 169 11.66 -8.08 -3.66
C GLU A 169 10.44 -7.15 -3.79
N VAL A 170 10.07 -6.48 -2.69
CA VAL A 170 8.96 -5.52 -2.68
C VAL A 170 9.25 -4.34 -3.62
N GLU A 171 10.48 -3.84 -3.63
CA GLU A 171 10.88 -2.74 -4.52
C GLU A 171 10.78 -3.14 -5.99
N THR A 172 11.19 -4.37 -6.31
CA THR A 172 11.09 -4.92 -7.68
C THR A 172 9.65 -4.97 -8.18
N HIS A 173 8.72 -5.43 -7.33
CA HIS A 173 7.33 -5.67 -7.75
C HIS A 173 6.39 -4.48 -7.57
N VAL A 174 6.56 -3.71 -6.50
CA VAL A 174 5.67 -2.59 -6.12
C VAL A 174 6.26 -1.24 -6.54
N GLY A 175 7.59 -1.13 -6.64
CA GLY A 175 8.28 0.14 -6.84
C GLY A 175 8.38 0.96 -5.55
N MET A 176 8.78 2.23 -5.69
CA MET A 176 8.93 3.16 -4.57
C MET A 176 7.61 3.34 -3.80
N SER A 177 7.51 2.70 -2.64
CA SER A 177 6.36 2.72 -1.73
C SER A 177 6.77 3.25 -0.35
N PRO A 178 5.90 3.96 0.39
CA PRO A 178 6.12 4.30 1.79
C PRO A 178 6.57 3.11 2.65
N MET A 179 6.12 1.89 2.31
CA MET A 179 6.51 0.66 2.99
C MET A 179 8.01 0.33 2.88
N LEU A 180 8.68 0.69 1.78
CA LEU A 180 10.12 0.45 1.64
C LEU A 180 10.91 1.23 2.70
N TYR A 181 10.42 2.40 3.11
CA TYR A 181 11.02 3.16 4.22
C TYR A 181 10.82 2.46 5.56
N GLU A 182 9.66 1.85 5.79
CA GLU A 182 9.40 1.08 7.02
C GLU A 182 10.27 -0.19 7.07
N LEU A 183 10.34 -0.95 5.98
CA LEU A 183 11.21 -2.12 5.84
C LEU A 183 12.67 -1.73 6.05
N ASN A 184 13.14 -0.67 5.41
CA ASN A 184 14.50 -0.18 5.57
C ASN A 184 14.78 0.31 7.01
N SER A 185 13.82 0.97 7.65
CA SER A 185 13.94 1.36 9.07
C SER A 185 14.11 0.13 9.97
N TRP A 186 13.37 -0.94 9.69
CA TRP A 186 13.49 -2.20 10.42
C TRP A 186 14.82 -2.91 10.17
N VAL A 187 15.29 -2.96 8.93
CA VAL A 187 16.65 -3.42 8.62
C VAL A 187 17.64 -2.67 9.50
N GLN A 188 17.63 -1.34 9.46
CA GLN A 188 18.55 -0.51 10.25
C GLN A 188 18.43 -0.72 11.76
N ARG A 189 17.21 -0.97 12.26
CA ARG A 189 16.97 -1.27 13.69
C ARG A 189 17.61 -2.60 14.08
N VAL A 190 17.43 -3.65 13.28
CA VAL A 190 17.98 -4.98 13.55
C VAL A 190 19.49 -5.01 13.30
N SER A 191 20.02 -4.31 12.29
CA SER A 191 21.46 -4.26 12.00
C SER A 191 22.28 -3.55 13.08
N LYS A 192 21.65 -2.66 13.86
CA LYS A 192 22.28 -1.99 15.01
C LYS A 192 22.37 -2.89 16.25
N MET A 193 21.66 -4.02 16.26
CA MET A 193 21.79 -5.01 17.31
C MET A 193 23.02 -5.89 17.03
N PRO A 194 23.73 -6.37 18.06
CA PRO A 194 24.86 -7.28 17.87
C PRO A 194 24.41 -8.53 17.09
N GLN A 195 25.15 -8.93 16.05
CA GLN A 195 24.72 -10.03 15.17
C GLN A 195 24.59 -11.38 15.89
N ALA A 196 25.34 -11.57 16.99
CA ALA A 196 25.28 -12.75 17.83
C ALA A 196 24.09 -12.75 18.80
N ASP A 197 23.42 -11.60 18.97
CA ASP A 197 22.27 -11.49 19.86
C ASP A 197 21.01 -12.02 19.18
N VAL A 198 20.12 -12.50 20.03
CA VAL A 198 18.80 -12.96 19.69
C VAL A 198 17.83 -11.81 19.85
N LEU A 199 16.83 -11.71 18.96
CA LEU A 199 15.79 -10.70 19.11
C LEU A 199 15.07 -10.84 20.45
N LEU A 200 14.93 -9.72 21.17
CA LEU A 200 14.10 -9.65 22.36
C LEU A 200 12.66 -10.08 22.02
N PRO A 201 11.96 -10.85 22.89
CA PRO A 201 10.62 -11.35 22.63
C PRO A 201 9.61 -10.27 22.23
N GLU A 202 9.74 -9.07 22.79
CA GLU A 202 8.90 -7.92 22.48
C GLU A 202 9.14 -7.43 21.05
N VAL A 203 10.41 -7.31 20.63
CA VAL A 203 10.79 -6.87 19.29
C VAL A 203 10.45 -7.94 18.26
N HIS A 204 10.57 -9.23 18.61
CA HIS A 204 10.11 -10.34 17.80
C HIS A 204 8.60 -10.24 17.54
N SER A 205 7.80 -10.08 18.59
CA SER A 205 6.34 -9.98 18.46
C SER A 205 5.91 -8.75 17.64
N GLU A 206 6.60 -7.63 17.82
CA GLU A 206 6.42 -6.41 17.02
C GLU A 206 6.74 -6.66 15.53
N LEU A 207 7.85 -7.37 15.24
CA LEU A 207 8.25 -7.72 13.88
C LEU A 207 7.22 -8.61 13.19
N ILE A 208 6.73 -9.66 13.87
CA ILE A 208 5.71 -10.55 13.29
C ILE A 208 4.42 -9.78 12.96
N ALA A 209 3.96 -8.92 13.89
CA ALA A 209 2.78 -8.09 13.65
C ALA A 209 2.98 -7.13 12.45
N LYS A 210 4.18 -6.57 12.32
CA LYS A 210 4.53 -5.69 11.18
C LYS A 210 4.61 -6.44 9.87
N LEU A 211 5.13 -7.67 9.85
CA LEU A 211 5.17 -8.49 8.64
C LEU A 211 3.77 -8.75 8.07
N ASP A 212 2.79 -9.05 8.92
CA ASP A 212 1.40 -9.27 8.47
C ASP A 212 0.72 -7.98 7.95
N ASP A 213 0.95 -6.84 8.63
CA ASP A 213 0.48 -5.53 8.18
C ASP A 213 1.09 -5.15 6.82
N TRP A 214 2.40 -5.33 6.66
CA TRP A 214 3.07 -5.06 5.39
C TRP A 214 2.61 -5.98 4.26
N LEU A 215 2.40 -7.27 4.52
CA LEU A 215 1.86 -8.18 3.51
C LEU A 215 0.49 -7.70 3.01
N THR A 216 -0.38 -7.26 3.93
CA THR A 216 -1.69 -6.70 3.59
C THR A 216 -1.57 -5.45 2.72
N ARG A 217 -0.65 -4.55 3.07
CA ARG A 217 -0.38 -3.32 2.31
C ARG A 217 0.22 -3.61 0.94
N VAL A 218 1.12 -4.60 0.81
CA VAL A 218 1.73 -5.01 -0.48
C VAL A 218 0.65 -5.53 -1.39
N THR A 219 -0.22 -6.41 -0.87
CA THR A 219 -1.30 -7.01 -1.65
C THR A 219 -2.16 -5.94 -2.30
N LYS A 220 -2.54 -4.91 -1.53
CA LYS A 220 -3.28 -3.75 -2.04
C LYS A 220 -2.49 -2.96 -3.08
N ALA A 221 -1.21 -2.72 -2.84
CA ALA A 221 -0.36 -1.95 -3.76
C ALA A 221 -0.13 -2.68 -5.09
N ILE A 222 0.06 -4.00 -5.07
CA ILE A 222 0.13 -4.83 -6.28
C ILE A 222 -1.21 -4.77 -7.00
N HIS A 223 -2.32 -4.99 -6.31
CA HIS A 223 -3.64 -4.95 -6.95
C HIS A 223 -3.92 -3.60 -7.64
N LEU A 224 -3.56 -2.48 -7.00
CA LEU A 224 -3.67 -1.14 -7.58
C LEU A 224 -2.76 -0.94 -8.81
N LYS A 225 -1.55 -1.52 -8.81
CA LYS A 225 -0.57 -1.34 -9.87
C LYS A 225 -0.94 -2.08 -11.17
N TYR A 226 -1.68 -3.18 -11.06
CA TYR A 226 -2.04 -4.05 -12.18
C TYR A 226 -3.56 -4.05 -12.44
N GLN A 227 -4.25 -3.00 -12.00
CA GLN A 227 -5.68 -2.78 -12.27
C GLN A 227 -5.94 -1.99 -13.56
N ASP A 228 -4.89 -1.58 -14.28
CA ASP A 228 -4.94 -0.87 -15.56
C ASP A 228 -4.95 -1.83 -16.77
#